data_AF-A0AAW0PY99-F1
#
_entry.id   AF-A0AAW0PY99-F1
#
_cell.length_a   1.000
_cell.length_b   1.000
_cell.length_c   1.000
_cell.angle_alpha   90.00
_cell.angle_beta   90.00
_cell.angle_gamma   90.00
#
_symmetry.space_group_name_H-M   'P 1'
#
loop_
_entity.id
_entity.type
_entity.pdbx_description
1 polymer ?
#
loop_
_entity_poly.entity_id
_entity_poly.type
_entity_poly.pdbx_seq_one_letter_code
_entity_poly.pdbx_strand_id
1 'polypeptide(L)'
;MGLLLPVLLALLACLFGGLYFLGVFRQRRPGEPPLDKGRIPWLGHVLEFRKNTLKFLQRMRKKHVLINQSLRQLVRTPQRLRMQILTESMMRNLQNLMLHNLGSAANQKTWTEDGLYNYCYNIVFRAGYLALYGNATSETEGDKEKAINKDRAESDILFQEFRKYEQLFQIWRIMFYPQVEGERLQDAEFFLE
;
A
#
# COMPACT_ATOMS: atom_id res chain seq x y z
N MET A 1 -8.45 -49.19 -3.43
CA MET A 1 -8.05 -47.83 -3.84
C MET A 1 -8.70 -47.33 -5.13
N GLY A 2 -9.16 -48.18 -6.06
CA GLY A 2 -9.69 -47.73 -7.36
C GLY A 2 -11.04 -47.00 -7.36
N LEU A 3 -11.90 -47.24 -6.36
CA LEU A 3 -13.24 -46.63 -6.29
C LEU A 3 -13.30 -45.26 -5.58
N LEU A 4 -12.26 -44.91 -4.82
CA LEU A 4 -12.23 -43.64 -4.09
C LEU A 4 -11.94 -42.44 -5.02
N LEU A 5 -11.07 -42.64 -6.01
CA LEU A 5 -10.72 -41.62 -7.00
C LEU A 5 -11.94 -41.14 -7.82
N PRO A 6 -12.77 -42.02 -8.44
CA PRO A 6 -13.92 -41.56 -9.21
C PRO A 6 -15.01 -40.92 -8.33
N VAL A 7 -15.20 -41.39 -7.09
CA VAL A 7 -16.15 -40.77 -6.14
C VAL A 7 -15.70 -39.36 -5.76
N LEU A 8 -14.41 -39.15 -5.50
CA LEU A 8 -13.85 -37.83 -5.22
C LEU A 8 -14.01 -36.87 -6.42
N LEU A 9 -13.72 -37.35 -7.64
CA LEU A 9 -13.87 -36.54 -8.85
C LEU A 9 -15.34 -36.17 -9.12
N ALA A 10 -16.27 -37.09 -8.89
CA ALA A 10 -17.70 -36.84 -9.02
C ALA A 10 -18.19 -35.79 -8.00
N LEU A 11 -17.75 -35.88 -6.73
CA LEU A 11 -18.07 -34.90 -5.70
C LEU A 11 -17.52 -33.51 -6.03
N LEU A 12 -16.27 -33.41 -6.52
CA LEU A 12 -15.69 -32.15 -6.97
C LEU A 12 -16.47 -31.58 -8.17
N ALA A 13 -16.80 -32.40 -9.16
CA ALA A 13 -17.57 -31.96 -10.32
C ALA A 13 -18.97 -31.47 -9.94
N CYS A 14 -19.66 -32.17 -9.04
CA CYS A 14 -20.95 -31.73 -8.49
C CYS A 14 -20.83 -30.44 -7.68
N LEU A 15 -19.78 -30.27 -6.88
CA LEU A 15 -19.52 -29.05 -6.11
C LEU A 15 -19.28 -27.84 -7.05
N PHE A 16 -18.39 -27.99 -8.04
CA PHE A 16 -18.11 -26.93 -9.01
C PHE A 16 -19.33 -26.62 -9.89
N GLY A 17 -20.06 -27.64 -10.34
CA GLY A 17 -21.30 -27.48 -11.10
C GLY A 17 -22.39 -26.79 -10.28
N GLY A 18 -22.55 -27.17 -9.01
CA GLY A 18 -23.49 -26.56 -8.08
C GLY A 18 -23.16 -25.09 -7.78
N LEU A 19 -21.89 -24.78 -7.50
CA LEU A 19 -21.41 -23.40 -7.33
C LEU A 19 -21.60 -22.54 -8.59
N TYR A 20 -21.44 -23.14 -9.77
CA TYR A 20 -21.69 -22.48 -11.04
C TYR A 20 -23.18 -22.18 -11.25
N PHE A 21 -24.05 -23.15 -10.99
CA PHE A 21 -25.51 -23.02 -11.14
C PHE A 21 -26.12 -22.06 -10.11
N LEU A 22 -25.59 -22.05 -8.88
CA LEU A 22 -25.97 -21.11 -7.81
C LEU A 22 -25.63 -19.64 -8.13
N GLY A 23 -25.01 -19.36 -9.27
CA GLY A 23 -24.77 -17.98 -9.70
C GLY A 23 -23.80 -17.23 -8.81
N VAL A 24 -22.90 -17.94 -8.12
CA VAL A 24 -21.83 -17.35 -7.26
C VAL A 24 -20.94 -16.39 -8.08
N PHE A 25 -20.99 -16.46 -9.41
CA PHE A 25 -20.39 -15.47 -10.30
C PHE A 25 -21.14 -14.14 -10.28
N ARG A 26 -20.42 -13.07 -9.91
CA ARG A 26 -20.91 -11.69 -10.00
C ARG A 26 -21.59 -11.47 -11.35
N GLN A 27 -22.84 -11.00 -11.32
CA GLN A 27 -23.58 -10.55 -12.49
C GLN A 27 -23.54 -9.02 -12.55
N ARG A 28 -23.49 -8.48 -13.77
CA ARG A 28 -23.45 -7.03 -13.99
C ARG A 28 -24.81 -6.43 -13.65
N ARG A 29 -24.83 -5.41 -12.79
CA ARG A 29 -26.03 -4.63 -12.47
C ARG A 29 -26.21 -3.48 -13.48
N PRO A 30 -27.44 -2.98 -13.70
CA PRO A 30 -27.67 -1.80 -14.53
C PRO A 30 -26.87 -0.62 -13.98
N GLY A 31 -26.11 0.06 -14.85
CA GLY A 31 -25.21 1.16 -14.48
C GLY A 31 -23.78 0.73 -14.08
N GLU A 32 -23.49 -0.56 -13.91
CA GLU A 32 -22.12 -1.00 -13.64
C GLU A 32 -21.24 -1.00 -14.91
N PRO A 33 -19.92 -0.78 -14.78
CA PRO A 33 -18.96 -0.99 -15.86
C PRO A 33 -19.02 -2.44 -16.39
N PRO A 34 -18.57 -2.69 -17.64
CA PRO A 34 -18.53 -4.04 -18.19
C PRO A 34 -17.69 -4.98 -17.30
N LEU A 35 -18.27 -6.13 -16.96
CA LEU A 35 -17.65 -7.12 -16.08
C LEU A 35 -16.80 -8.09 -16.90
N ASP A 36 -15.50 -8.12 -16.63
CA ASP A 36 -14.58 -9.10 -17.22
C ASP A 36 -14.34 -10.26 -16.24
N LYS A 37 -14.79 -11.46 -16.60
CA LYS A 37 -14.78 -12.64 -15.70
C LYS A 37 -13.50 -13.48 -15.82
N GLY A 38 -12.67 -13.25 -16.84
CA GLY A 38 -11.53 -14.11 -17.15
C GLY A 38 -11.92 -15.54 -17.54
N ARG A 39 -10.90 -16.38 -17.78
CA ARG A 39 -11.10 -17.77 -18.22
C ARG A 39 -11.41 -18.74 -17.08
N ILE A 40 -10.95 -18.43 -15.87
CA ILE A 40 -11.06 -19.33 -14.72
C ILE A 40 -12.11 -18.78 -13.75
N PRO A 41 -13.15 -19.55 -13.45
CA PRO A 41 -14.11 -19.26 -12.38
C PRO A 41 -13.41 -18.86 -11.07
N TRP A 42 -13.80 -17.73 -10.46
CA TRP A 42 -13.31 -17.15 -9.20
C TRP A 42 -11.87 -16.58 -9.26
N LEU A 43 -10.98 -17.23 -10.00
CA LEU A 43 -9.59 -16.79 -10.14
C LEU A 43 -9.42 -15.67 -11.19
N GLY A 44 -10.36 -15.56 -12.14
CA GLY A 44 -10.38 -14.51 -13.15
C GLY A 44 -9.07 -14.41 -13.94
N HIS A 45 -8.44 -13.24 -13.89
CA HIS A 45 -7.15 -12.97 -14.53
C HIS A 45 -5.97 -12.99 -13.56
N VAL A 46 -6.13 -13.44 -12.31
CA VAL A 46 -5.08 -13.32 -11.27
C VAL A 46 -3.76 -13.95 -11.70
N LEU A 47 -3.77 -15.11 -12.37
CA LEU A 47 -2.54 -15.75 -12.85
C LEU A 47 -1.87 -14.98 -13.99
N GLU A 48 -2.66 -14.40 -14.90
CA GLU A 48 -2.16 -13.62 -16.03
C GLU A 48 -1.62 -12.26 -15.58
N PHE A 49 -2.35 -11.60 -14.67
CA PHE A 49 -1.92 -10.40 -13.97
C PHE A 49 -0.61 -10.64 -13.23
N ARG A 50 -0.52 -11.72 -12.44
CA ARG A 50 0.69 -12.07 -11.68
C ARG A 50 1.91 -12.32 -12.56
N LYS A 51 1.72 -12.95 -13.73
CA LYS A 51 2.83 -13.27 -14.62
C LYS A 51 3.40 -12.04 -15.33
N ASN A 52 2.58 -11.05 -15.66
CA ASN A 52 2.99 -9.88 -16.43
C ASN A 52 2.01 -8.72 -16.18
N THR A 53 2.11 -8.11 -15.00
CA THR A 53 1.20 -7.06 -14.53
C THR A 53 1.05 -5.94 -15.55
N LEU A 54 2.16 -5.45 -16.09
CA LEU A 54 2.15 -4.34 -17.04
C LEU A 54 1.44 -4.67 -18.35
N LYS A 55 1.80 -5.78 -19.01
CA LYS A 55 1.16 -6.18 -20.28
C LYS A 55 -0.32 -6.47 -20.09
N PHE A 56 -0.71 -7.02 -18.94
CA PHE A 56 -2.12 -7.20 -18.60
C PHE A 56 -2.84 -5.86 -18.45
N LEU A 57 -2.31 -4.95 -17.64
CA LEU A 57 -2.91 -3.62 -17.41
C LEU A 57 -2.98 -2.80 -18.70
N GLN A 58 -1.95 -2.85 -19.55
CA GLN A 58 -1.94 -2.19 -20.86
C GLN A 58 -3.05 -2.72 -21.78
N ARG A 59 -3.26 -4.05 -21.83
CA ARG A 59 -4.37 -4.65 -22.59
C ARG A 59 -5.72 -4.23 -22.02
N MET A 60 -5.90 -4.27 -20.70
CA MET A 60 -7.14 -3.83 -20.06
C MET A 60 -7.42 -2.34 -20.29
N ARG A 61 -6.36 -1.52 -20.30
CA ARG A 61 -6.43 -0.09 -20.61
C ARG A 61 -6.91 0.17 -22.03
N LYS A 62 -6.39 -0.59 -23.00
CA LYS A 62 -6.81 -0.55 -24.41
C LYS A 62 -8.22 -1.12 -24.62
N LYS A 63 -8.58 -2.19 -23.91
CA LYS A 63 -9.88 -2.87 -24.02
C LYS A 63 -11.05 -2.04 -23.48
N HIS A 64 -10.82 -1.23 -22.45
CA HIS A 64 -11.86 -0.44 -21.78
C HIS A 64 -11.61 1.06 -21.84
N VAL A 65 -11.47 1.62 -23.04
CA VAL A 65 -11.07 3.04 -23.24
C VAL A 65 -11.99 4.01 -22.49
N LEU A 66 -13.31 3.85 -22.59
CA LEU A 66 -14.31 4.71 -21.95
C LEU A 66 -14.19 4.72 -20.42
N ILE A 67 -14.06 3.55 -19.79
CA ILE A 67 -13.87 3.43 -18.34
C ILE A 67 -12.56 4.11 -17.93
N ASN A 68 -11.48 3.87 -18.68
CA ASN A 68 -10.17 4.45 -18.37
C ASN A 68 -10.13 5.96 -18.60
N GLN A 69 -10.99 6.50 -19.45
CA GLN A 69 -11.13 7.94 -19.66
C GLN A 69 -11.91 8.58 -18.52
N SER A 70 -13.03 7.98 -18.10
CA SER A 70 -13.80 8.44 -16.93
C SER A 70 -13.01 8.33 -15.63
N LEU A 71 -12.26 7.24 -15.42
CA LEU A 71 -11.36 7.10 -14.27
C LEU A 71 -10.25 8.15 -14.29
N ARG A 72 -9.66 8.44 -15.47
CA ARG A 72 -8.67 9.52 -15.61
C ARG A 72 -9.26 10.88 -15.28
N GLN A 73 -10.51 11.14 -15.66
CA GLN A 73 -11.21 12.37 -15.30
C GLN A 73 -11.50 12.44 -13.79
N LEU A 74 -11.89 11.32 -13.17
CA LEU A 74 -12.12 11.23 -11.72
C LEU A 74 -10.84 11.50 -10.91
N VAL A 75 -9.72 10.89 -11.30
CA VAL A 75 -8.40 11.15 -10.70
C VAL A 75 -7.96 12.61 -10.91
N ARG A 76 -8.44 13.24 -11.98
CA ARG A 76 -8.17 14.65 -12.31
C ARG A 76 -9.12 15.64 -11.63
N THR A 77 -10.16 15.16 -10.92
CA THR A 77 -11.02 16.04 -10.12
C THR A 77 -10.24 16.62 -8.93
N PRO A 78 -10.55 17.84 -8.47
CA PRO A 78 -9.72 18.54 -7.50
C PRO A 78 -9.93 17.98 -6.09
N GLN A 79 -9.22 16.89 -5.77
CA GLN A 79 -8.82 16.53 -4.41
C GLN A 79 -7.78 17.54 -3.87
N ARG A 80 -7.85 18.81 -4.27
CA ARG A 80 -6.77 19.79 -4.09
C ARG A 80 -6.70 20.28 -2.65
N LEU A 81 -7.85 20.59 -2.04
CA LEU A 81 -7.90 21.15 -0.69
C LEU A 81 -7.51 20.12 0.38
N ARG A 82 -7.98 18.87 0.26
CA ARG A 82 -7.64 17.79 1.19
C ARG A 82 -6.18 17.37 1.09
N MET A 83 -5.63 17.32 -0.13
CA MET A 83 -4.20 17.06 -0.32
C MET A 83 -3.34 18.21 0.20
N GLN A 84 -3.75 19.46 0.01
CA GLN A 84 -3.01 20.63 0.54
C GLN A 84 -2.88 20.59 2.06
N ILE A 85 -3.96 20.30 2.79
CA ILE A 85 -3.93 20.17 4.26
C ILE A 85 -2.98 19.05 4.68
N LEU A 86 -3.03 17.89 4.01
CA LEU A 86 -2.15 16.76 4.32
C LEU A 86 -0.68 17.09 4.02
N THR A 87 -0.39 17.73 2.89
CA THR A 87 0.97 18.16 2.51
C THR A 87 1.52 19.17 3.52
N GLU A 88 0.71 20.14 3.95
CA GLU A 88 1.12 21.12 4.95
C GLU A 88 1.42 20.45 6.29
N SER A 89 0.54 19.56 6.76
CA SER A 89 0.74 18.79 7.99
C SER A 89 1.99 17.90 7.91
N MET A 90 2.20 17.24 6.77
CA MET A 90 3.38 16.41 6.52
C MET A 90 4.67 17.24 6.58
N MET A 91 4.70 18.39 5.91
CA MET A 91 5.87 19.28 5.89
C MET A 91 6.21 19.81 7.29
N ARG A 92 5.19 20.21 8.06
CA ARG A 92 5.35 20.65 9.45
C ARG A 92 5.95 19.54 10.33
N ASN A 93 5.46 18.30 10.19
CA ASN A 93 5.97 17.17 10.96
C ASN A 93 7.37 16.73 10.53
N LEU A 94 7.72 16.82 9.24
CA LEU A 94 9.09 16.62 8.76
C LEU A 94 10.06 17.63 9.38
N GLN A 95 9.70 18.90 9.39
CA GLN A 95 10.52 19.95 10.02
C GLN A 95 10.69 19.70 11.51
N ASN A 96 9.61 19.34 12.23
CA ASN A 96 9.69 18.99 13.65
C ASN A 96 10.66 17.82 13.90
N LEU A 97 10.59 16.76 13.11
CA LEU A 97 11.42 15.57 13.32
C LEU A 97 12.88 15.79 12.89
N MET A 98 13.13 16.46 11.76
CA MET A 98 14.48 16.63 11.22
C MET A 98 15.26 17.79 11.85
N LEU A 99 14.58 18.88 12.24
CA LEU A 99 15.23 20.13 12.65
C LEU A 99 15.22 20.36 14.17
N HIS A 100 14.60 19.51 14.97
CA HIS A 100 14.57 19.72 16.43
C HIS A 100 15.96 19.81 17.06
N ASN A 101 16.94 19.08 16.52
CA ASN A 101 18.33 19.12 16.98
C ASN A 101 19.14 20.31 16.43
N LEU A 102 18.57 21.15 15.56
CA LEU A 102 19.23 22.34 15.02
C LEU A 102 18.99 23.61 15.85
N GLY A 103 18.03 23.59 16.79
CA GLY A 103 17.50 24.80 17.43
C GLY A 103 18.19 25.31 18.70
N SER A 104 19.21 24.62 19.24
CA SER A 104 19.83 25.06 20.51
C SER A 104 21.34 25.20 20.38
N ALA A 105 21.82 26.44 20.39
CA ALA A 105 23.21 26.84 20.28
C ALA A 105 24.09 26.40 21.48
N ALA A 106 23.53 25.71 22.47
CA ALA A 106 24.17 25.43 23.75
C ALA A 106 24.68 23.98 23.93
N ASN A 107 24.22 23.02 23.11
CA ASN A 107 24.59 21.61 23.29
C ASN A 107 25.51 21.13 22.18
N GLN A 108 26.66 20.56 22.55
CA GLN A 108 27.65 20.00 21.64
C GLN A 108 26.98 19.11 20.59
N LYS A 109 27.12 19.55 19.34
CA LYS A 109 26.53 18.90 18.17
C LYS A 109 27.36 17.66 17.84
N THR A 110 27.00 16.52 18.42
CA THR A 110 27.66 15.24 18.11
C THR A 110 27.15 14.75 16.75
N TRP A 111 28.06 14.49 15.83
CA TRP A 111 27.72 13.78 14.59
C TRP A 111 27.11 12.42 14.95
N THR A 112 25.99 12.07 14.31
CA THR A 112 25.32 10.79 14.48
C THR A 112 25.45 9.98 13.19
N GLU A 113 25.90 8.74 13.30
CA GLU A 113 25.95 7.79 12.18
C GLU A 113 24.70 6.90 12.20
N ASP A 114 24.00 6.78 11.07
CA ASP A 114 22.86 5.88 10.89
C ASP A 114 22.75 5.46 9.41
N GLY A 115 22.08 4.33 9.14
CA GLY A 115 21.84 3.87 7.79
C GLY A 115 20.83 4.76 7.05
N LEU A 116 21.19 5.25 5.85
CA LEU A 116 20.37 6.18 5.06
C LEU A 116 18.91 5.71 4.88
N TYR A 117 18.72 4.43 4.54
CA TYR A 117 17.37 3.85 4.40
C TYR A 117 16.58 3.91 5.71
N ASN A 118 17.21 3.52 6.83
CA ASN A 118 16.57 3.50 8.14
C ASN A 118 16.19 4.92 8.57
N TYR A 119 17.10 5.88 8.38
CA TYR A 119 16.88 7.28 8.66
C TYR A 119 15.72 7.86 7.85
N CYS A 120 15.77 7.77 6.52
CA CYS A 120 14.72 8.29 5.65
C CYS A 120 13.37 7.65 5.97
N TYR A 121 13.35 6.34 6.24
CA TYR A 121 12.12 5.64 6.50
C TYR A 121 11.51 6.00 7.86
N ASN A 122 12.32 6.09 8.92
CA ASN A 122 11.90 6.55 10.23
C ASN A 122 11.23 7.92 10.14
N ILE A 123 11.90 8.89 9.49
CA ILE A 123 11.41 10.26 9.36
C ILE A 123 10.10 10.32 8.55
N VAL A 124 10.05 9.72 7.36
CA VAL A 124 8.87 9.78 6.49
C VAL A 124 7.68 9.05 7.13
N PHE A 125 7.91 7.90 7.77
CA PHE A 125 6.86 7.15 8.43
C PHE A 125 6.26 7.95 9.58
N ARG A 126 7.11 8.47 10.49
CA ARG A 126 6.66 9.22 11.67
C ARG A 126 5.95 10.51 11.30
N ALA A 127 6.49 11.25 10.32
CA ALA A 127 5.84 12.46 9.82
C ALA A 127 4.47 12.15 9.18
N GLY A 128 4.40 11.07 8.40
CA GLY A 128 3.16 10.62 7.76
C GLY A 128 2.12 10.16 8.77
N TYR A 129 2.53 9.43 9.82
CA TYR A 129 1.66 9.03 10.92
C TYR A 129 1.05 10.26 11.61
N LEU A 130 1.88 11.20 12.07
CA LEU A 130 1.39 12.41 12.74
C LEU A 130 0.52 13.27 11.82
N ALA A 131 0.81 13.30 10.51
CA ALA A 131 -0.02 14.05 9.55
C ALA A 131 -1.40 13.43 9.31
N LEU A 132 -1.54 12.11 9.47
CA LEU A 132 -2.80 11.40 9.27
C LEU A 132 -3.62 11.28 10.55
N TYR A 133 -2.96 11.05 11.69
CA TYR A 133 -3.60 10.75 12.97
C TYR A 133 -3.58 11.92 13.96
N GLY A 134 -2.89 13.00 13.63
CA GLY A 134 -2.81 14.22 14.43
C GLY A 134 -1.62 14.25 15.40
N ASN A 135 -1.51 15.38 16.07
CA ASN A 135 -0.43 15.74 17.00
C ASN A 135 -1.02 16.00 18.40
N ALA A 136 -0.21 15.80 19.44
CA ALA A 136 -0.53 16.25 20.78
C ALA A 136 -0.68 17.79 20.81
N THR A 137 -1.65 18.29 21.58
CA THR A 137 -1.91 19.72 21.70
C THR A 137 -1.31 20.29 22.98
N SER A 138 -0.96 21.58 22.97
CA SER A 138 -0.50 22.28 24.17
C SER A 138 -1.58 22.35 25.26
N GLU A 139 -2.86 22.29 24.89
CA GLU A 139 -3.99 22.25 25.82
C GLU A 139 -4.02 20.92 26.60
N THR A 140 -3.68 19.81 25.93
CA THR A 140 -3.61 18.49 26.57
C THR A 140 -2.37 18.28 27.44
N GLU A 141 -1.22 18.88 27.08
CA GLU A 141 0.06 18.59 27.73
C GLU A 141 0.59 19.71 28.64
N GLY A 142 -0.03 20.89 28.61
CA GLY A 142 0.31 22.06 29.41
C GLY A 142 1.43 22.93 28.82
N ASP A 143 2.25 22.37 27.93
CA ASP A 143 3.34 23.07 27.24
C ASP A 143 3.54 22.55 25.81
N LYS A 144 3.94 23.45 24.90
CA LYS A 144 4.15 23.17 23.47
C LYS A 144 5.37 22.29 23.23
N GLU A 145 6.46 22.51 23.97
CA GLU A 145 7.68 21.70 23.82
C GLU A 145 7.42 20.28 24.32
N LYS A 146 6.71 20.14 25.43
CA LYS A 146 6.27 18.85 25.96
C LYS A 146 5.37 18.08 24.99
N ALA A 147 4.38 18.73 24.38
CA ALA A 147 3.52 18.10 23.37
C ALA A 147 4.34 17.59 22.17
N ILE A 148 5.28 18.41 21.70
CA ILE A 148 6.17 18.02 20.61
C ILE A 148 7.07 16.83 20.99
N ASN A 149 7.66 16.85 22.19
CA ASN A 149 8.52 15.76 22.65
C ASN A 149 7.75 14.44 22.82
N LYS A 150 6.48 14.52 23.24
CA LYS A 150 5.57 13.36 23.30
C LYS A 150 5.31 12.78 21.92
N ASP A 151 4.93 13.61 20.94
CA ASP A 151 4.72 13.17 19.56
C ASP A 151 5.96 12.48 18.98
N ARG A 152 7.15 13.00 19.29
CA ARG A 152 8.42 12.38 18.87
C ARG A 152 8.60 11.01 19.51
N ALA A 153 8.41 10.89 20.83
CA ALA A 153 8.59 9.61 21.53
C ALA A 153 7.58 8.55 21.07
N GLU A 154 6.30 8.90 21.00
CA GLU A 154 5.23 7.96 20.61
C GLU A 154 5.38 7.51 19.15
N SER A 155 5.67 8.43 18.24
CA SER A 155 5.88 8.08 16.83
C SER A 155 7.12 7.19 16.63
N ASP A 156 8.17 7.35 17.44
CA ASP A 156 9.35 6.49 17.37
C ASP A 156 9.05 5.07 17.85
N ILE A 157 8.36 4.94 19.00
CA ILE A 157 7.91 3.63 19.52
C ILE A 157 7.06 2.91 18.47
N LEU A 158 6.12 3.62 17.84
CA LEU A 158 5.27 3.06 16.81
C LEU A 158 6.07 2.61 15.57
N PHE A 159 7.05 3.39 15.14
CA PHE A 159 7.92 3.02 14.03
C PHE A 159 8.69 1.73 14.33
N GLN A 160 9.26 1.61 15.53
CA GLN A 160 9.98 0.39 15.93
C GLN A 160 9.06 -0.83 15.92
N GLU A 161 7.83 -0.70 16.42
CA GLU A 161 6.86 -1.78 16.42
C GLU A 161 6.44 -2.16 14.98
N PHE A 162 6.16 -1.17 14.14
CA PHE A 162 5.85 -1.37 12.73
C PHE A 162 6.97 -2.12 11.99
N ARG A 163 8.24 -1.77 12.26
CA ARG A 163 9.41 -2.41 11.62
C ARG A 163 9.53 -3.89 11.92
N LYS A 164 9.14 -4.34 13.11
CA LYS A 164 9.09 -5.78 13.45
C LYS A 164 8.13 -6.53 12.52
N TYR A 165 6.92 -5.99 12.33
CA TYR A 165 5.92 -6.59 11.45
C TYR A 165 6.37 -6.59 9.98
N GLU A 166 6.96 -5.50 9.51
CA GLU A 166 7.44 -5.42 8.14
C GLU A 166 8.56 -6.42 7.88
N GLN A 167 9.53 -6.57 8.79
CA GLN A 167 10.59 -7.57 8.68
C GLN A 167 10.03 -8.99 8.55
N LEU A 168 9.02 -9.33 9.37
CA LEU A 168 8.33 -10.62 9.26
C LEU A 168 7.65 -10.78 7.90
N PHE A 169 6.99 -9.74 7.40
CA PHE A 169 6.39 -9.76 6.07
C PHE A 169 7.43 -9.94 4.95
N GLN A 170 8.59 -9.29 5.04
CA GLN A 170 9.68 -9.46 4.09
C GLN A 170 10.24 -10.88 4.10
N ILE A 171 10.46 -11.45 5.30
CA ILE A 171 10.92 -12.84 5.46
C ILE A 171 9.89 -13.80 4.86
N TRP A 172 8.60 -13.58 5.14
CA TRP A 172 7.52 -14.37 4.55
C TRP A 172 7.47 -14.23 3.02
N ARG A 173 7.63 -13.01 2.49
CA ARG A 173 7.68 -12.76 1.05
C ARG A 173 8.84 -13.52 0.40
N ILE A 174 10.04 -13.52 0.98
CA ILE A 174 11.19 -14.26 0.46
C ILE A 174 10.94 -15.77 0.51
N MET A 175 10.40 -16.28 1.63
CA MET A 175 10.18 -17.71 1.85
C MET A 175 9.09 -18.30 0.95
N PHE A 176 8.01 -17.54 0.71
CA PHE A 176 6.84 -18.02 -0.05
C PHE A 176 6.80 -17.50 -1.50
N TYR A 177 7.61 -16.49 -1.86
CA TYR A 177 7.59 -15.84 -3.17
C TYR A 177 9.01 -15.44 -3.67
N PRO A 178 9.89 -16.41 -3.95
CA PRO A 178 11.31 -16.16 -4.27
C PRO A 178 11.59 -15.52 -5.65
N GLN A 179 10.58 -15.20 -6.47
CA GLN A 179 10.77 -15.00 -7.92
C GLN A 179 10.14 -13.72 -8.50
N VAL A 180 10.34 -12.55 -7.87
CA VAL A 180 9.83 -11.25 -8.36
C VAL A 180 10.86 -10.11 -8.20
N GLU A 181 12.17 -10.39 -8.19
CA GLU A 181 13.20 -9.33 -8.08
C GLU A 181 13.79 -8.91 -9.43
N GLY A 182 13.75 -9.76 -10.46
CA GLY A 182 14.37 -9.50 -11.77
C GLY A 182 13.59 -8.59 -12.72
N GLU A 183 12.25 -8.58 -12.66
CA GLU A 183 11.41 -7.81 -13.59
C GLU A 183 11.13 -6.37 -13.12
N ARG A 184 11.26 -6.07 -11.82
CA ARG A 184 10.92 -4.76 -11.25
C ARG A 184 11.90 -3.64 -11.57
N LEU A 185 13.14 -3.97 -11.95
CA LEU A 185 14.16 -2.97 -12.28
C LEU A 185 13.92 -2.32 -13.65
N GLN A 186 13.34 -3.06 -14.61
CA GLN A 186 12.98 -2.53 -15.93
C GLN A 186 11.74 -1.62 -15.86
N ASP A 187 10.82 -1.92 -14.93
CA ASP A 187 9.60 -1.13 -14.74
C ASP A 187 9.87 0.22 -14.07
N ALA A 188 10.94 0.33 -13.28
CA ALA A 188 11.33 1.57 -12.60
C ALA A 188 11.98 2.60 -13.53
N GLU A 189 12.76 2.16 -14.53
CA GLU A 189 13.33 3.03 -15.57
C GLU A 189 12.22 3.70 -16.41
N PHE A 190 11.10 3.01 -16.64
CA PHE A 190 9.97 3.54 -17.42
C PHE A 190 9.17 4.66 -16.72
N PHE A 191 9.26 4.80 -15.39
CA PHE A 191 8.58 5.90 -14.67
C PHE A 191 9.40 7.19 -14.60
N LEU A 192 10.65 7.16 -15.07
CA LEU A 192 11.57 8.29 -15.09
C LEU A 192 11.77 8.90 -16.49
N GLU A 193 11.13 8.34 -17.52
CA GLU A 193 10.94 8.93 -18.86
C GLU A 193 9.52 9.47 -19.06
#